data_AF-C8PQW3-F1
#
_entry.id   AF-C8PQW3-F1
#
_cell.length_a   1.000
_cell.length_b   1.000
_cell.length_c   1.000
_cell.angle_alpha   90.00
_cell.angle_beta   90.00
_cell.angle_gamma   90.00
#
_symmetry.space_group_name_H-M   'P 1'
#
loop_
_entity.id
_entity.type
_entity.pdbx_description
1 polymer ?
#
loop_
_entity_poly.entity_id
_entity_poly.type
_entity_poly.pdbx_seq_one_letter_code
_entity_poly.pdbx_strand_id
1 'polypeptide(L)'
;MLILGNTHPNEPSSFLTTVLLIENLKVDKGTVYILPRANASALSHNDPQEGSPQRYTIKTPYGERWFRFGSRATNPLDQWPDPDVYIHAASGQKLSGNETRNLNRAYPGRSDGTYTEKVAFAITEMVKKNNINMTIDLHEASPEYPVINAIVAHERAMPISSQVVMNMEFEDIQIGLEPSPATLHGLSHRELGDYTNTYAVLMETANASQGRLRGRTDEALVLTGKDPMYVKAQKIGRLFVPYDENGHPIEERVGRHLTGVVQHIEVMGENEPEKEIILEGLPSYADVMQNGVGAYLKEVKEPAGK
;
A
#
# COMPACT_ATOMS: atom_id res chain seq x y z
N MET A 1 6.17 6.77 13.61
CA MET A 1 5.30 6.45 12.45
C MET A 1 5.34 4.95 12.16
N LEU A 2 4.24 4.38 11.66
CA LEU A 2 4.15 3.03 11.10
C LEU A 2 3.83 3.12 9.60
N ILE A 3 4.54 2.35 8.79
CA ILE A 3 4.28 2.22 7.35
C ILE A 3 3.97 0.76 7.06
N LEU A 4 2.78 0.50 6.54
CA LEU A 4 2.33 -0.83 6.14
C LEU A 4 2.45 -0.98 4.63
N GLY A 5 3.04 -2.08 4.20
CA GLY A 5 3.03 -2.52 2.81
C GLY A 5 2.54 -3.97 2.73
N ASN A 6 2.05 -4.35 1.55
CA ASN A 6 1.53 -5.70 1.32
C ASN A 6 0.43 -6.09 2.32
N THR A 7 -0.47 -5.14 2.59
CA THR A 7 -1.81 -5.49 3.07
C THR A 7 -2.49 -6.40 2.04
N HIS A 8 -2.30 -6.10 0.76
CA HIS A 8 -2.58 -7.01 -0.36
C HIS A 8 -1.30 -7.28 -1.19
N PRO A 9 -0.72 -8.49 -1.11
CA PRO A 9 0.46 -8.86 -1.89
C PRO A 9 0.35 -8.88 -3.43
N ASN A 10 -0.82 -8.63 -3.99
CA ASN A 10 -0.99 -8.33 -5.43
C ASN A 10 -0.81 -6.83 -5.75
N GLU A 11 -0.24 -6.06 -4.82
CA GLU A 11 0.08 -4.64 -4.93
C GLU A 11 1.60 -4.40 -4.85
N PRO A 12 2.35 -4.59 -5.97
CA PRO A 12 3.80 -4.55 -6.00
C PRO A 12 4.44 -3.22 -5.58
N SER A 13 3.79 -2.08 -5.84
CA SER A 13 4.39 -0.78 -5.48
C SER A 13 4.49 -0.63 -3.97
N SER A 14 3.45 -1.06 -3.22
CA SER A 14 3.46 -1.09 -1.75
C SER A 14 4.63 -1.91 -1.20
N PHE A 15 4.94 -3.06 -1.84
CA PHE A 15 6.05 -3.91 -1.41
C PHE A 15 7.39 -3.24 -1.68
N LEU A 16 7.58 -2.75 -2.90
CA LEU A 16 8.84 -2.17 -3.33
C LEU A 16 9.14 -0.89 -2.54
N THR A 17 8.14 -0.03 -2.29
CA THR A 17 8.30 1.15 -1.45
C THR A 17 8.78 0.77 -0.05
N THR A 18 8.16 -0.21 0.61
CA THR A 18 8.60 -0.64 1.95
C THR A 18 9.99 -1.29 1.96
N VAL A 19 10.38 -2.00 0.90
CA VAL A 19 11.74 -2.51 0.74
C VAL A 19 12.74 -1.37 0.55
N LEU A 20 12.43 -0.37 -0.28
CA LEU A 20 13.29 0.81 -0.48
C LEU A 20 13.47 1.59 0.82
N LEU A 21 12.40 1.74 1.60
CA LEU A 21 12.48 2.33 2.94
C LEU A 21 13.40 1.52 3.85
N ILE A 22 13.22 0.20 3.96
CA ILE A 22 14.08 -0.65 4.81
C ILE A 22 15.55 -0.56 4.39
N GLU A 23 15.82 -0.52 3.10
CA GLU A 23 17.18 -0.58 2.57
C GLU A 23 17.89 0.78 2.63
N ASN A 24 17.20 1.90 2.46
CA ASN A 24 17.84 3.21 2.26
C ASN A 24 17.56 4.24 3.35
N LEU A 25 16.48 4.06 4.13
CA LEU A 25 16.09 5.04 5.15
C LEU A 25 17.15 5.15 6.25
N LYS A 26 17.61 6.36 6.50
CA LYS A 26 18.33 6.75 7.71
C LYS A 26 17.42 7.64 8.54
N VAL A 27 17.29 7.34 9.82
CA VAL A 27 16.47 8.09 10.78
C VAL A 27 17.39 8.75 11.79
N ASP A 28 17.50 10.07 11.74
CA ASP A 28 18.34 10.85 12.66
C ASP A 28 17.57 11.31 13.90
N LYS A 29 16.25 11.47 13.79
CA LYS A 29 15.34 11.78 14.91
C LYS A 29 14.02 11.03 14.75
N GLY A 30 13.45 10.58 15.86
CA GLY A 30 12.14 9.92 15.91
C GLY A 30 12.22 8.40 15.70
N THR A 31 11.10 7.77 15.35
CA THR A 31 11.04 6.33 15.12
C THR A 31 10.08 5.98 13.99
N VAL A 32 10.56 5.18 13.05
CA VAL A 32 9.80 4.65 11.91
C VAL A 32 9.76 3.13 12.00
N TYR A 33 8.55 2.58 12.12
CA TYR A 33 8.30 1.15 12.00
C TYR A 33 7.86 0.84 10.57
N ILE A 34 8.44 -0.18 9.95
CA ILE A 34 8.10 -0.60 8.58
C ILE A 34 7.67 -2.06 8.62
N LEU A 35 6.44 -2.34 8.18
CA LEU A 35 5.91 -3.69 8.03
C LEU A 35 5.73 -3.99 6.53
N PRO A 36 6.75 -4.57 5.85
CA PRO A 36 6.73 -4.74 4.40
C PRO A 36 5.84 -5.90 3.93
N ARG A 37 5.32 -6.70 4.87
CA ARG A 37 4.53 -7.91 4.62
C ARG A 37 3.39 -8.00 5.64
N ALA A 38 2.52 -7.00 5.65
CA ALA A 38 1.41 -6.94 6.60
C ALA A 38 0.53 -8.20 6.53
N ASN A 39 0.28 -8.73 5.34
CA ASN A 39 -0.37 -10.02 5.12
C ASN A 39 0.60 -11.06 4.53
N ALA A 40 1.53 -11.55 5.36
CA ALA A 40 2.53 -12.53 4.92
C ALA A 40 1.93 -13.85 4.38
N SER A 41 0.74 -14.25 4.88
CA SER A 41 0.02 -15.42 4.37
C SER A 41 -0.37 -15.24 2.90
N ALA A 42 -0.86 -14.06 2.52
CA ALA A 42 -1.28 -13.77 1.15
C ALA A 42 -0.12 -13.78 0.12
N LEU A 43 1.15 -13.71 0.56
CA LEU A 43 2.33 -13.88 -0.31
C LEU A 43 2.58 -15.36 -0.71
N SER A 44 1.94 -16.30 -0.04
CA SER A 44 2.16 -17.73 -0.28
C SER A 44 1.40 -18.27 -1.50
N HIS A 45 0.43 -17.50 -2.03
CA HIS A 45 -0.43 -17.91 -3.13
C HIS A 45 -0.85 -16.73 -4.02
N ASN A 46 -1.52 -17.03 -5.13
CA ASN A 46 -2.12 -16.06 -6.04
C ASN A 46 -3.62 -16.35 -6.17
N ASP A 47 -4.37 -15.35 -6.61
CA ASP A 47 -5.79 -15.52 -6.90
C ASP A 47 -6.01 -16.46 -8.09
N PRO A 48 -6.83 -17.52 -7.93
CA PRO A 48 -7.08 -18.49 -8.99
C PRO A 48 -7.79 -17.81 -10.16
N GLN A 49 -7.49 -18.26 -11.38
CA GLN A 49 -8.09 -17.78 -12.64
C GLN A 49 -7.74 -16.34 -13.07
N GLU A 50 -6.90 -15.61 -12.32
CA GLU A 50 -6.48 -14.25 -12.69
C GLU A 50 -5.29 -14.22 -13.68
N GLY A 51 -4.62 -15.36 -13.87
CA GLY A 51 -3.42 -15.48 -14.71
C GLY A 51 -2.20 -14.73 -14.18
N SER A 52 -2.24 -14.23 -12.94
CA SER A 52 -1.20 -13.40 -12.34
C SER A 52 0.16 -14.11 -12.30
N PRO A 53 1.27 -13.38 -12.55
CA PRO A 53 2.60 -13.95 -12.44
C PRO A 53 2.88 -14.40 -11.00
N GLN A 54 3.71 -15.42 -10.82
CA GLN A 54 4.12 -15.88 -9.48
C GLN A 54 5.20 -15.00 -8.84
N ARG A 55 5.87 -14.19 -9.67
CA ARG A 55 6.98 -13.30 -9.30
C ARG A 55 7.16 -12.25 -10.39
N TYR A 56 7.80 -11.14 -10.02
CA TYR A 56 8.29 -10.12 -10.94
C TYR A 56 9.74 -9.78 -10.59
N THR A 57 10.47 -9.20 -11.54
CA THR A 57 11.92 -9.08 -11.52
C THR A 57 12.31 -7.63 -11.78
N ILE A 58 13.10 -7.08 -10.88
CA ILE A 58 13.68 -5.75 -11.00
C ILE A 58 15.16 -5.90 -11.35
N LYS A 59 15.60 -5.22 -12.40
CA LYS A 59 17.02 -5.13 -12.75
C LYS A 59 17.70 -4.17 -11.78
N THR A 60 18.83 -4.57 -11.22
CA THR A 60 19.63 -3.77 -10.29
C THR A 60 21.08 -3.66 -10.79
N PRO A 61 21.90 -2.75 -10.25
CA PRO A 61 23.34 -2.72 -10.51
C PRO A 61 24.07 -4.03 -10.17
N TYR A 62 23.46 -4.90 -9.36
CA TYR A 62 24.00 -6.17 -8.88
C TYR A 62 23.41 -7.39 -9.59
N GLY A 63 22.63 -7.19 -10.65
CA GLY A 63 21.90 -8.24 -11.38
C GLY A 63 20.40 -8.19 -11.15
N GLU A 64 19.71 -9.30 -11.43
CA GLU A 64 18.25 -9.38 -11.31
C GLU A 64 17.84 -9.76 -9.88
N ARG A 65 16.89 -9.01 -9.31
CA ARG A 65 16.25 -9.32 -8.03
C ARG A 65 14.78 -9.59 -8.27
N TRP A 66 14.33 -10.78 -7.86
CA TRP A 66 12.93 -11.15 -7.97
C TRP A 66 12.16 -10.88 -6.68
N PHE A 67 10.88 -10.56 -6.83
CA PHE A 67 9.92 -10.32 -5.77
C PHE A 67 8.68 -11.19 -6.00
N ARG A 68 8.06 -11.62 -4.92
CA ARG A 68 6.85 -12.44 -4.96
C ARG A 68 5.66 -11.55 -5.30
N PHE A 69 4.86 -11.97 -6.28
CA PHE A 69 3.51 -11.44 -6.49
C PHE A 69 2.56 -12.40 -5.78
N GLY A 70 1.67 -11.88 -4.93
CA GLY A 70 0.76 -12.72 -4.15
C GLY A 70 -0.72 -12.47 -4.48
N SER A 71 -1.57 -12.80 -3.51
CA SER A 71 -3.03 -12.64 -3.57
C SER A 71 -3.48 -11.40 -2.81
N ARG A 72 -4.70 -10.94 -3.09
CA ARG A 72 -5.36 -9.93 -2.26
C ARG A 72 -5.69 -10.43 -0.84
N ALA A 73 -5.95 -11.71 -0.66
CA ALA A 73 -6.49 -12.26 0.57
C ALA A 73 -5.55 -13.29 1.21
N THR A 74 -5.62 -13.41 2.54
CA THR A 74 -4.95 -14.48 3.30
C THR A 74 -5.23 -15.84 2.65
N ASN A 75 -4.22 -16.71 2.64
CA ASN A 75 -4.31 -18.01 1.99
C ASN A 75 -5.42 -18.85 2.63
N PRO A 76 -6.34 -19.44 1.85
CA PRO A 76 -7.34 -20.37 2.38
C PRO A 76 -6.75 -21.54 3.18
N LEU A 77 -5.50 -21.94 2.93
CA LEU A 77 -4.83 -22.97 3.72
C LEU A 77 -4.50 -22.52 5.16
N ASP A 78 -4.32 -21.22 5.38
CA ASP A 78 -4.09 -20.65 6.72
C ASP A 78 -5.40 -20.24 7.41
N GLN A 79 -6.46 -19.99 6.63
CA GLN A 79 -7.78 -19.60 7.12
C GLN A 79 -8.90 -20.20 6.27
N TRP A 80 -9.60 -21.18 6.83
CA TRP A 80 -10.79 -21.82 6.25
C TRP A 80 -11.74 -22.27 7.37
N PRO A 81 -13.06 -22.32 7.14
CA PRO A 81 -13.80 -21.92 5.95
C PRO A 81 -14.10 -20.42 5.86
N ASP A 82 -14.37 -19.96 4.64
CA ASP A 82 -15.03 -18.66 4.43
C ASP A 82 -16.53 -18.83 4.77
N PRO A 83 -17.13 -17.97 5.62
CA PRO A 83 -18.57 -18.01 5.88
C PRO A 83 -19.34 -17.55 4.64
N ASP A 84 -20.66 -17.81 4.55
CA ASP A 84 -21.47 -17.25 3.45
C ASP A 84 -21.52 -15.71 3.49
N VAL A 85 -21.63 -15.17 4.70
CA VAL A 85 -21.62 -13.73 4.99
C VAL A 85 -20.60 -13.49 6.09
N TYR A 86 -19.62 -12.64 5.81
CA TYR A 86 -18.71 -12.16 6.84
C TYR A 86 -19.38 -11.00 7.59
N ILE A 87 -19.48 -11.12 8.91
CA ILE A 87 -19.96 -10.05 9.79
C ILE A 87 -18.75 -9.47 10.50
N HIS A 88 -18.40 -8.24 10.18
CA HIS A 88 -17.28 -7.54 10.80
C HIS A 88 -17.50 -7.41 12.31
N ALA A 89 -16.58 -7.97 13.11
CA ALA A 89 -16.80 -8.17 14.53
C ALA A 89 -17.05 -6.87 15.32
N ALA A 90 -16.35 -5.80 14.98
CA ALA A 90 -16.41 -4.54 15.73
C ALA A 90 -17.65 -3.68 15.39
N SER A 91 -18.20 -3.80 14.17
CA SER A 91 -19.29 -2.92 13.70
C SER A 91 -20.58 -3.64 13.30
N GLY A 92 -20.55 -4.96 13.13
CA GLY A 92 -21.67 -5.73 12.59
C GLY A 92 -21.90 -5.55 11.08
N GLN A 93 -21.01 -4.84 10.37
CA GLN A 93 -21.09 -4.66 8.92
C GLN A 93 -21.05 -6.01 8.20
N LYS A 94 -21.96 -6.21 7.24
CA LYS A 94 -22.04 -7.43 6.45
C LYS A 94 -21.27 -7.28 5.15
N LEU A 95 -20.41 -8.25 4.86
CA LEU A 95 -19.57 -8.32 3.67
C LEU A 95 -19.69 -9.71 3.05
N SER A 96 -19.22 -9.83 1.80
CA SER A 96 -19.06 -11.13 1.16
C SER A 96 -18.18 -12.05 2.00
N GLY A 97 -18.51 -13.33 2.04
CA GLY A 97 -17.80 -14.34 2.82
C GLY A 97 -16.28 -14.29 2.75
N ASN A 98 -15.76 -14.24 1.53
CA ASN A 98 -14.32 -14.22 1.23
C ASN A 98 -13.59 -12.99 1.80
N GLU A 99 -14.29 -11.90 2.11
CA GLU A 99 -13.69 -10.71 2.72
C GLU A 99 -13.21 -10.99 4.16
N THR A 100 -13.61 -12.11 4.79
CA THR A 100 -13.04 -12.53 6.08
C THR A 100 -11.52 -12.75 6.04
N ARG A 101 -10.97 -13.03 4.84
CA ARG A 101 -9.53 -13.20 4.59
C ARG A 101 -8.85 -11.92 4.10
N ASN A 102 -9.60 -10.83 3.92
CA ASN A 102 -9.06 -9.54 3.51
C ASN A 102 -8.59 -8.78 4.75
N LEU A 103 -7.28 -8.53 4.86
CA LEU A 103 -6.71 -7.81 6.01
C LEU A 103 -7.29 -6.40 6.15
N ASN A 104 -7.52 -5.70 5.03
CA ASN A 104 -8.16 -4.39 5.01
C ASN A 104 -9.70 -4.47 5.16
N ARG A 105 -10.22 -5.54 5.77
CA ARG A 105 -11.63 -5.68 6.24
C ARG A 105 -11.70 -6.25 7.66
N ALA A 106 -10.55 -6.39 8.31
CA ALA A 106 -10.42 -7.10 9.57
C ALA A 106 -10.02 -6.19 10.75
N TYR A 107 -9.70 -4.91 10.51
CA TYR A 107 -9.35 -3.98 11.59
C TYR A 107 -10.58 -3.58 12.41
N PRO A 108 -10.48 -3.32 13.73
CA PRO A 108 -9.26 -3.32 14.54
C PRO A 108 -8.75 -4.72 14.90
N GLY A 109 -9.47 -5.76 14.50
CA GLY A 109 -9.15 -7.15 14.77
C GLY A 109 -9.53 -7.58 16.18
N ARG A 110 -9.38 -8.88 16.45
CA ARG A 110 -9.59 -9.48 17.77
C ARG A 110 -8.66 -10.67 17.98
N SER A 111 -8.20 -10.85 19.22
CA SER A 111 -7.25 -11.91 19.59
C SER A 111 -7.84 -13.33 19.52
N ASP A 112 -9.17 -13.45 19.60
CA ASP A 112 -9.93 -14.71 19.54
C ASP A 112 -10.62 -14.93 18.18
N GLY A 113 -10.30 -14.11 17.16
CA GLY A 113 -10.88 -14.18 15.83
C GLY A 113 -10.22 -15.17 14.87
N THR A 114 -10.55 -15.00 13.60
CA THR A 114 -9.89 -15.67 12.47
C THR A 114 -8.40 -15.30 12.41
N TYR A 115 -7.64 -16.00 11.57
CA TYR A 115 -6.21 -15.70 11.39
C TYR A 115 -6.00 -14.24 10.98
N THR A 116 -6.74 -13.75 9.99
CA THR A 116 -6.66 -12.39 9.48
C THR A 116 -7.10 -11.36 10.53
N GLU A 117 -8.14 -11.63 11.32
CA GLU A 117 -8.53 -10.77 12.46
C GLU A 117 -7.45 -10.70 13.55
N LYS A 118 -6.72 -11.79 13.81
CA LYS A 118 -5.59 -11.80 14.75
C LYS A 118 -4.40 -11.00 14.23
N VAL A 119 -4.14 -11.02 12.93
CA VAL A 119 -3.11 -10.17 12.31
C VAL A 119 -3.49 -8.69 12.45
N ALA A 120 -4.73 -8.32 12.11
CA ALA A 120 -5.23 -6.96 12.30
C ALA A 120 -5.14 -6.52 13.77
N PHE A 121 -5.51 -7.40 14.70
CA PHE A 121 -5.39 -7.16 16.14
C PHE A 121 -3.94 -6.89 16.56
N ALA A 122 -2.99 -7.70 16.08
CA ALA A 122 -1.58 -7.52 16.40
C ALA A 122 -1.04 -6.17 15.91
N ILE A 123 -1.47 -5.71 14.72
CA ILE A 123 -1.11 -4.40 14.18
C ILE A 123 -1.74 -3.29 15.04
N THR A 124 -3.03 -3.40 15.38
CA THR A 124 -3.71 -2.43 16.25
C THR A 124 -3.03 -2.33 17.62
N GLU A 125 -2.68 -3.45 18.24
CA GLU A 125 -1.99 -3.47 19.54
C GLU A 125 -0.55 -2.96 19.43
N MET A 126 0.14 -3.19 18.30
CA MET A 126 1.44 -2.57 18.03
C MET A 126 1.34 -1.04 17.99
N VAL A 127 0.33 -0.49 17.31
CA VAL A 127 0.07 0.95 17.24
C VAL A 127 -0.15 1.53 18.64
N LYS A 128 -1.00 0.90 19.46
CA LYS A 128 -1.28 1.33 20.83
C LYS A 128 -0.04 1.22 21.73
N LYS A 129 0.60 0.05 21.77
CA LYS A 129 1.71 -0.24 22.69
C LYS A 129 2.92 0.66 22.46
N ASN A 130 3.18 1.02 21.20
CA ASN A 130 4.31 1.88 20.84
C ASN A 130 3.91 3.36 20.70
N ASN A 131 2.67 3.74 21.04
CA ASN A 131 2.14 5.11 20.92
C ASN A 131 2.43 5.74 19.55
N ILE A 132 2.17 4.99 18.47
CA ILE A 132 2.51 5.41 17.12
C ILE A 132 1.66 6.62 16.72
N ASN A 133 2.31 7.74 16.38
CA ASN A 133 1.61 8.99 16.05
C ASN A 133 0.89 8.98 14.70
N MET A 134 1.46 8.32 13.70
CA MET A 134 0.88 8.22 12.36
C MET A 134 1.11 6.83 11.78
N THR A 135 0.09 6.32 11.08
CA THR A 135 0.09 5.04 10.38
C THR A 135 -0.33 5.28 8.93
N ILE A 136 0.51 4.87 7.99
CA ILE A 136 0.26 4.95 6.55
C ILE A 136 0.18 3.52 6.00
N ASP A 137 -0.95 3.17 5.40
CA ASP A 137 -1.15 1.89 4.71
C ASP A 137 -1.05 2.10 3.20
N LEU A 138 -0.03 1.51 2.56
CA LEU A 138 0.24 1.68 1.14
C LEU A 138 -0.55 0.64 0.35
N HIS A 139 -1.43 1.10 -0.53
CA HIS A 139 -2.29 0.29 -1.39
C HIS A 139 -2.14 0.68 -2.87
N GLU A 140 -2.68 -0.17 -3.72
CA GLU A 140 -2.94 0.19 -5.11
C GLU A 140 -4.37 -0.15 -5.50
N ALA A 141 -4.87 0.58 -6.50
CA ALA A 141 -6.20 0.39 -7.04
C ALA A 141 -6.16 0.23 -8.55
N SER A 142 -7.21 -0.39 -9.09
CA SER A 142 -7.41 -0.52 -10.52
C SER A 142 -7.78 0.82 -11.19
N PRO A 143 -7.33 1.10 -12.43
CA PRO A 143 -7.65 2.34 -13.16
C PRO A 143 -9.14 2.73 -13.25
N GLU A 144 -10.05 1.76 -13.18
CA GLU A 144 -11.51 1.94 -13.19
C GLU A 144 -12.16 2.13 -11.80
N TYR A 145 -11.37 2.19 -10.73
CA TYR A 145 -11.87 2.44 -9.38
C TYR A 145 -11.79 3.93 -9.03
N PRO A 146 -12.83 4.56 -8.43
CA PRO A 146 -12.85 6.01 -8.22
C PRO A 146 -11.85 6.52 -7.18
N VAL A 147 -11.49 5.70 -6.19
CA VAL A 147 -10.54 6.09 -5.14
C VAL A 147 -9.17 5.53 -5.52
N ILE A 148 -8.49 6.24 -6.42
CA ILE A 148 -7.22 5.85 -7.05
C ILE A 148 -6.34 7.08 -7.20
N ASN A 149 -5.01 6.93 -7.09
CA ASN A 149 -4.10 8.06 -6.98
C ASN A 149 -4.65 9.05 -5.94
N ALA A 150 -4.94 8.54 -4.75
CA ALA A 150 -5.66 9.26 -3.70
C ALA A 150 -5.11 8.92 -2.31
N ILE A 151 -5.20 9.89 -1.41
CA ILE A 151 -5.00 9.71 0.02
C ILE A 151 -6.38 9.56 0.66
N VAL A 152 -6.64 8.43 1.30
CA VAL A 152 -7.84 8.22 2.13
C VAL A 152 -7.46 8.42 3.59
N ALA A 153 -7.94 9.49 4.20
CA ALA A 153 -7.51 9.87 5.54
C ALA A 153 -8.65 9.77 6.56
N HIS A 154 -8.34 9.42 7.80
CA HIS A 154 -9.26 9.58 8.93
C HIS A 154 -9.47 11.07 9.23
N GLU A 155 -10.62 11.48 9.77
CA GLU A 155 -10.93 12.91 10.03
C GLU A 155 -9.85 13.64 10.84
N ARG A 156 -9.20 12.95 11.78
CA ARG A 156 -8.07 13.50 12.56
C ARG A 156 -6.81 13.75 11.73
N ALA A 157 -6.60 12.99 10.66
CA ALA A 157 -5.44 13.13 9.76
C ALA A 157 -5.69 14.10 8.60
N MET A 158 -6.94 14.54 8.39
CA MET A 158 -7.31 15.40 7.26
C MET A 158 -6.52 16.70 7.14
N PRO A 159 -6.27 17.46 8.23
CA PRO A 159 -5.47 18.68 8.13
C PRO A 159 -4.05 18.40 7.59
N ILE A 160 -3.40 17.35 8.10
CA ILE A 160 -2.07 16.93 7.64
C ILE A 160 -2.12 16.48 6.18
N SER A 161 -3.03 15.56 5.84
CA SER A 161 -3.12 15.04 4.47
C SER A 161 -3.49 16.10 3.43
N SER A 162 -4.24 17.14 3.81
CA SER A 162 -4.54 18.27 2.91
C SER A 162 -3.31 19.07 2.51
N GLN A 163 -2.38 19.29 3.45
CA GLN A 163 -1.11 19.95 3.16
C GLN A 163 -0.18 19.05 2.35
N VAL A 164 -0.18 17.74 2.62
CA VAL A 164 0.54 16.77 1.79
C VAL A 164 0.09 16.80 0.33
N VAL A 165 -1.21 16.82 0.05
CA VAL A 165 -1.72 16.93 -1.33
C VAL A 165 -1.21 18.20 -2.01
N MET A 166 -1.24 19.35 -1.32
CA MET A 166 -0.72 20.60 -1.88
C MET A 166 0.78 20.52 -2.17
N ASN A 167 1.58 19.95 -1.27
CA ASN A 167 3.01 19.80 -1.45
C ASN A 167 3.34 18.87 -2.62
N MET A 168 2.63 17.74 -2.73
CA MET A 168 2.82 16.80 -3.85
C MET A 168 2.43 17.42 -5.19
N GLU A 169 1.39 18.26 -5.25
CA GLU A 169 1.02 18.99 -6.47
C GLU A 169 2.14 19.99 -6.89
N PHE A 170 2.85 20.62 -5.95
CA PHE A 170 4.02 21.45 -6.28
C PHE A 170 5.21 20.66 -6.85
N GLU A 171 5.25 19.35 -6.63
CA GLU A 171 6.21 18.41 -7.26
C GLU A 171 5.66 17.81 -8.57
N ASP A 172 4.58 18.36 -9.12
CA ASP A 172 3.85 17.83 -10.29
C ASP A 172 3.28 16.40 -10.09
N ILE A 173 3.02 16.02 -8.83
CA ILE A 173 2.45 14.71 -8.47
C ILE A 173 0.98 14.88 -8.06
N GLN A 174 0.09 14.76 -9.03
CA GLN A 174 -1.35 14.90 -8.78
C GLN A 174 -1.91 13.73 -7.99
N ILE A 175 -2.50 14.03 -6.83
CA ILE A 175 -3.09 13.04 -5.93
C ILE A 175 -4.38 13.60 -5.30
N GLY A 176 -5.45 12.80 -5.27
CA GLY A 176 -6.71 13.16 -4.62
C GLY A 176 -6.64 13.08 -3.10
N LEU A 177 -7.58 13.72 -2.41
CA LEU A 177 -7.82 13.55 -0.98
C LEU A 177 -9.27 13.13 -0.76
N GLU A 178 -9.45 11.97 -0.15
CA GLU A 178 -10.76 11.40 0.15
C GLU A 178 -10.93 11.21 1.66
N PRO A 179 -12.09 11.58 2.23
CA PRO A 179 -12.36 11.28 3.62
C PRO A 179 -12.63 9.78 3.80
N SER A 180 -12.05 9.20 4.84
CA SER A 180 -12.39 7.87 5.33
C SER A 180 -13.86 7.84 5.77
N PRO A 181 -14.75 7.11 5.09
CA PRO A 181 -16.17 7.14 5.45
C PRO A 181 -16.41 6.59 6.85
N ALA A 182 -17.15 7.31 7.69
CA ALA A 182 -17.41 6.93 9.08
C ALA A 182 -18.22 5.62 9.21
N THR A 183 -18.95 5.24 8.18
CA THR A 183 -19.80 4.04 8.14
C THR A 183 -19.15 2.85 7.43
N LEU A 184 -17.97 3.04 6.83
CA LEU A 184 -17.27 1.97 6.11
C LEU A 184 -16.20 1.34 7.00
N HIS A 185 -16.60 0.28 7.68
CA HIS A 185 -15.83 -0.38 8.72
C HIS A 185 -14.92 -1.49 8.19
N GLY A 186 -13.95 -1.88 9.02
CA GLY A 186 -12.96 -2.94 8.75
C GLY A 186 -11.66 -2.44 8.09
N LEU A 187 -11.61 -1.18 7.67
CA LEU A 187 -10.48 -0.57 6.95
C LEU A 187 -9.39 -0.08 7.92
N SER A 188 -8.12 -0.18 7.54
CA SER A 188 -6.99 0.28 8.35
C SER A 188 -7.11 1.77 8.70
N HIS A 189 -7.36 2.63 7.71
CA HIS A 189 -7.47 4.08 7.92
C HIS A 189 -8.69 4.47 8.77
N ARG A 190 -9.79 3.71 8.74
CA ARG A 190 -10.97 3.96 9.58
C ARG A 190 -10.71 3.49 11.00
N GLU A 191 -10.43 2.21 11.14
CA GLU A 191 -10.48 1.50 12.42
C GLU A 191 -9.24 1.78 13.27
N LEU A 192 -8.06 1.98 12.68
CA LEU A 192 -6.90 2.43 13.45
C LEU A 192 -7.10 3.86 13.96
N GLY A 193 -7.80 4.71 13.21
CA GLY A 193 -8.17 6.04 13.66
C GLY A 193 -9.20 6.01 14.81
N ASP A 194 -10.20 5.14 14.75
CA ASP A 194 -11.22 5.01 15.79
C ASP A 194 -10.71 4.36 17.08
N TYR A 195 -9.89 3.32 16.96
CA TYR A 195 -9.50 2.47 18.09
C TYR A 195 -8.11 2.79 18.65
N THR A 196 -7.42 3.79 18.11
CA THR A 196 -6.11 4.26 18.59
C THR A 196 -6.01 5.79 18.52
N ASN A 197 -4.85 6.33 18.90
CA ASN A 197 -4.54 7.77 18.78
C ASN A 197 -3.72 8.11 17.52
N THR A 198 -3.48 7.16 16.63
CA THR A 198 -2.71 7.42 15.40
C THR A 198 -3.51 8.31 14.45
N TYR A 199 -2.82 9.22 13.75
CA TYR A 199 -3.27 9.70 12.46
C TYR A 199 -3.25 8.51 11.50
N ALA A 200 -4.39 8.17 10.91
CA ALA A 200 -4.54 6.98 10.09
C ALA A 200 -4.84 7.39 8.65
N VAL A 201 -3.99 6.90 7.75
CA VAL A 201 -4.03 7.24 6.33
C VAL A 201 -3.80 5.98 5.51
N LEU A 202 -4.49 5.89 4.38
CA LEU A 202 -4.22 4.94 3.32
C LEU A 202 -3.86 5.73 2.05
N MET A 203 -2.86 5.28 1.31
CA MET A 203 -2.49 5.89 0.03
C MET A 203 -2.69 4.89 -1.10
N GLU A 204 -3.30 5.32 -2.19
CA GLU A 204 -3.56 4.52 -3.39
C GLU A 204 -2.72 4.99 -4.58
N THR A 205 -2.15 4.05 -5.33
CA THR A 205 -1.57 4.32 -6.67
C THR A 205 -2.19 3.44 -7.76
N ALA A 206 -2.03 3.81 -9.03
CA ALA A 206 -2.77 3.22 -10.15
C ALA A 206 -2.18 1.90 -10.69
N ASN A 207 -2.62 0.76 -10.18
CA ASN A 207 -2.15 -0.56 -10.62
C ASN A 207 -3.05 -1.18 -11.71
N ALA A 208 -2.57 -1.09 -12.95
CA ALA A 208 -3.21 -1.69 -14.12
C ALA A 208 -3.48 -3.21 -13.99
N SER A 209 -2.63 -3.94 -13.27
CA SER A 209 -2.75 -5.40 -13.12
C SER A 209 -3.91 -5.85 -12.22
N GLN A 210 -4.57 -4.94 -11.50
CA GLN A 210 -5.72 -5.27 -10.65
C GLN A 210 -7.07 -5.16 -11.36
N GLY A 211 -7.21 -4.27 -12.35
CA GLY A 211 -8.52 -3.98 -12.94
C GLY A 211 -9.01 -5.02 -13.92
N ARG A 212 -10.32 -5.11 -14.08
CA ARG A 212 -11.05 -6.07 -14.92
C ARG A 212 -11.04 -5.69 -16.40
N LEU A 213 -10.69 -4.45 -16.72
CA LEU A 213 -10.60 -3.96 -18.12
C LEU A 213 -9.25 -4.25 -18.78
N ARG A 214 -8.28 -4.81 -18.04
CA ARG A 214 -6.94 -5.15 -18.54
C ARG A 214 -6.96 -6.27 -19.60
N GLY A 215 -5.91 -6.34 -20.40
CA GLY A 215 -5.60 -7.47 -21.25
C GLY A 215 -4.97 -8.63 -20.44
N ARG A 216 -3.81 -9.11 -20.90
CA ARG A 216 -3.12 -10.22 -20.24
C ARG A 216 -2.47 -9.75 -18.93
N THR A 217 -2.74 -10.44 -17.84
CA THR A 217 -2.00 -10.25 -16.58
C THR A 217 -0.64 -10.95 -16.68
N ASP A 218 0.43 -10.19 -16.91
CA ASP A 218 1.80 -10.71 -16.86
C ASP A 218 2.74 -9.73 -16.14
N GLU A 219 4.00 -10.14 -16.00
CA GLU A 219 5.04 -9.33 -15.37
C GLU A 219 5.24 -7.98 -16.07
N ALA A 220 5.07 -7.91 -17.40
CA ALA A 220 5.22 -6.67 -18.14
C ALA A 220 4.09 -5.69 -17.79
N LEU A 221 2.84 -6.15 -17.69
CA LEU A 221 1.74 -5.31 -17.22
C LEU A 221 1.97 -4.86 -15.77
N VAL A 222 2.43 -5.77 -14.91
CA VAL A 222 2.74 -5.47 -13.51
C VAL A 222 3.81 -4.39 -13.38
N LEU A 223 4.84 -4.39 -14.22
CA LEU A 223 5.96 -3.45 -14.09
C LEU A 223 5.75 -2.15 -14.88
N THR A 224 5.23 -2.24 -16.10
CA THR A 224 5.13 -1.08 -16.98
C THR A 224 3.79 -0.37 -16.88
N GLY A 225 2.75 -1.07 -16.43
CA GLY A 225 1.38 -0.57 -16.49
C GLY A 225 0.91 -0.28 -17.91
N LYS A 226 1.54 -0.81 -18.96
CA LYS A 226 1.11 -0.55 -20.35
C LYS A 226 0.10 -1.59 -20.81
N ASP A 227 -1.10 -1.16 -21.18
CA ASP A 227 -2.14 -2.05 -21.68
C ASP A 227 -3.03 -1.35 -22.75
N PRO A 228 -3.14 -1.92 -23.97
CA PRO A 228 -3.98 -1.35 -25.01
C PRO A 228 -5.48 -1.30 -24.69
N MET A 229 -5.98 -2.16 -23.80
CA MET A 229 -7.38 -2.15 -23.39
C MET A 229 -7.67 -0.99 -22.45
N TYR A 230 -6.75 -0.61 -21.56
CA TYR A 230 -6.91 0.62 -20.79
C TYR A 230 -6.85 1.87 -21.66
N VAL A 231 -5.97 1.93 -22.67
CA VAL A 231 -5.98 3.04 -23.65
C VAL A 231 -7.33 3.15 -24.36
N LYS A 232 -7.98 2.02 -24.68
CA LYS A 232 -9.35 2.03 -25.23
C LYS A 232 -10.39 2.44 -24.20
N ALA A 233 -10.28 1.96 -22.96
CA ALA A 233 -11.18 2.30 -21.86
C ALA A 233 -11.15 3.80 -21.52
N GLN A 234 -9.98 4.43 -21.60
CA GLN A 234 -9.81 5.88 -21.45
C GLN A 234 -10.65 6.64 -22.49
N LYS A 235 -10.57 6.23 -23.77
CA LYS A 235 -11.28 6.90 -24.87
C LYS A 235 -12.81 6.87 -24.73
N ILE A 236 -13.34 5.95 -23.93
CA ILE A 236 -14.78 5.84 -23.64
C ILE A 236 -15.15 6.27 -22.22
N GLY A 237 -14.23 6.93 -21.49
CA GLY A 237 -14.49 7.54 -20.18
C GLY A 237 -14.79 6.52 -19.07
N ARG A 238 -14.11 5.36 -19.07
CA ARG A 238 -14.33 4.30 -18.08
C ARG A 238 -13.30 4.28 -16.95
N LEU A 239 -12.31 5.17 -16.97
CA LEU A 239 -11.23 5.21 -15.99
C LEU A 239 -11.33 6.48 -15.15
N PHE A 240 -10.78 6.42 -13.94
CA PHE A 240 -10.71 7.53 -12.98
C PHE A 240 -9.31 8.13 -12.88
N VAL A 241 -8.35 7.58 -13.61
CA VAL A 241 -7.02 8.16 -13.81
C VAL A 241 -6.77 8.39 -15.30
N PRO A 242 -6.01 9.43 -15.68
CA PRO A 242 -5.50 9.58 -17.03
C PRO A 242 -4.69 8.35 -17.42
N TYR A 243 -4.97 7.80 -18.60
CA TYR A 243 -4.30 6.60 -19.07
C TYR A 243 -4.00 6.68 -20.56
N ASP A 244 -2.72 6.57 -20.91
CA ASP A 244 -2.22 6.62 -22.29
C ASP A 244 -1.30 5.43 -22.59
N GLU A 245 -0.56 5.48 -23.71
CA GLU A 245 0.38 4.44 -24.11
C GLU A 245 1.59 4.28 -23.17
N ASN A 246 1.83 5.25 -22.28
CA ASN A 246 2.89 5.19 -21.27
C ASN A 246 2.46 4.35 -20.06
N GLY A 247 1.15 4.27 -19.78
CA GLY A 247 0.62 3.53 -18.65
C GLY A 247 1.05 4.12 -17.31
N HIS A 248 1.02 3.29 -16.26
CA HIS A 248 1.50 3.65 -14.91
C HIS A 248 2.64 2.72 -14.48
N PRO A 249 3.90 3.06 -14.80
CA PRO A 249 5.04 2.22 -14.50
C PRO A 249 5.28 2.09 -12.99
N ILE A 250 6.04 1.07 -12.59
CA ILE A 250 6.32 0.79 -11.18
C ILE A 250 7.12 1.92 -10.52
N GLU A 251 7.97 2.61 -11.28
CA GLU A 251 8.71 3.79 -10.86
C GLU A 251 7.78 4.92 -10.42
N GLU A 252 6.75 5.21 -11.21
CA GLU A 252 5.76 6.25 -10.89
C GLU A 252 5.04 5.90 -9.58
N ARG A 253 4.57 4.66 -9.45
CA ARG A 253 3.79 4.22 -8.29
C ARG A 253 4.62 4.16 -7.01
N VAL A 254 5.84 3.64 -7.09
CA VAL A 254 6.79 3.62 -5.97
C VAL A 254 7.19 5.03 -5.57
N GLY A 255 7.49 5.88 -6.56
CA GLY A 255 7.83 7.29 -6.34
C GLY A 255 6.70 8.05 -5.65
N ARG A 256 5.45 7.92 -6.13
CA ARG A 256 4.26 8.52 -5.50
C ARG A 256 4.11 8.11 -4.04
N HIS A 257 4.25 6.81 -3.72
CA HIS A 257 4.19 6.35 -2.34
C HIS A 257 5.34 6.88 -1.48
N LEU A 258 6.58 6.86 -1.99
CA LEU A 258 7.73 7.38 -1.26
C LEU A 258 7.58 8.87 -0.96
N THR A 259 7.24 9.69 -1.96
CA THR A 259 7.03 11.12 -1.77
C THR A 259 5.91 11.36 -0.77
N GLY A 260 4.76 10.69 -0.90
CA GLY A 260 3.68 10.91 0.06
C GLY A 260 4.04 10.48 1.48
N VAL A 261 4.81 9.40 1.67
CA VAL A 261 5.34 9.04 3.01
C VAL A 261 6.23 10.14 3.57
N VAL A 262 7.17 10.67 2.77
CA VAL A 262 8.08 11.75 3.19
C VAL A 262 7.30 13.02 3.51
N GLN A 263 6.37 13.42 2.64
CA GLN A 263 5.54 14.60 2.85
C GLN A 263 4.67 14.50 4.11
N HIS A 264 4.10 13.32 4.41
CA HIS A 264 3.35 13.13 5.65
C HIS A 264 4.25 13.26 6.90
N ILE A 265 5.51 12.86 6.81
CA ILE A 265 6.48 13.00 7.90
C ILE A 265 6.82 14.48 8.11
N GLU A 266 7.16 15.19 7.04
CA GLU A 266 7.53 16.60 7.06
C GLU A 266 6.38 17.45 7.60
N VAL A 267 5.18 17.32 7.01
CA VAL A 267 3.98 18.06 7.43
C VAL A 267 3.58 17.76 8.87
N MET A 268 3.73 16.52 9.34
CA MET A 268 3.47 16.18 10.75
C MET A 268 4.47 16.89 11.67
N GLY A 269 5.75 16.94 11.31
CA GLY A 269 6.78 17.64 12.09
C GLY A 269 6.60 19.17 12.09
N GLU A 270 6.19 19.76 10.97
CA GLU A 270 5.89 21.19 10.86
C GLU A 270 4.72 21.61 11.76
N ASN A 271 3.65 20.81 11.75
CA ASN A 271 2.43 21.11 12.52
C ASN A 271 2.58 20.73 14.00
N GLU A 272 3.37 19.70 14.30
CA GLU A 272 3.55 19.14 15.65
C GLU A 272 5.05 18.84 15.91
N PRO A 273 5.85 19.86 16.27
CA PRO A 273 7.31 19.74 16.38
C PRO A 273 7.80 18.67 17.38
N GLU A 274 6.98 18.32 18.37
CA GLU A 274 7.26 17.23 19.31
C GLU A 274 7.16 15.83 18.70
N LYS A 275 6.49 15.71 17.54
CA LYS A 275 6.33 14.47 16.76
C LYS A 275 7.28 14.40 15.55
N GLU A 276 8.17 15.37 15.38
CA GLU A 276 9.10 15.47 14.25
C GLU A 276 9.96 14.19 14.10
N ILE A 277 10.05 13.74 12.85
CA ILE A 277 10.95 12.67 12.42
C ILE A 277 11.87 13.28 11.36
N ILE A 278 13.18 13.11 11.53
CA ILE A 278 14.19 13.59 10.57
C ILE A 278 14.74 12.39 9.81
N LEU A 279 14.57 12.41 8.48
CA LEU A 279 14.93 11.34 7.58
C LEU A 279 16.01 11.76 6.59
N GLU A 280 16.84 10.81 6.20
CA GLU A 280 17.82 10.94 5.11
C GLU A 280 17.88 9.66 4.26
N GLY A 281 18.48 9.76 3.09
CA GLY A 281 18.89 8.60 2.27
C GLY A 281 17.84 8.05 1.31
N LEU A 282 16.61 8.60 1.29
CA LEU A 282 15.59 8.22 0.33
C LEU A 282 15.75 9.00 -1.00
N PRO A 283 15.50 8.37 -2.16
CA PRO A 283 15.46 9.07 -3.43
C PRO A 283 14.20 9.95 -3.54
N SER A 284 14.31 11.05 -4.28
CA SER A 284 13.15 11.86 -4.68
C SER A 284 12.30 11.15 -5.74
N TYR A 285 11.10 11.67 -6.02
CA TYR A 285 10.27 11.19 -7.13
C TYR A 285 11.02 11.22 -8.46
N ALA A 286 11.68 12.35 -8.76
CA ALA A 286 12.47 12.53 -9.98
C ALA A 286 13.62 11.51 -10.07
N ASP A 287 14.30 11.24 -8.95
CA ASP A 287 15.37 10.26 -8.86
C ASP A 287 14.89 8.83 -9.16
N VAL A 288 13.70 8.44 -8.68
CA VAL A 288 13.10 7.13 -8.96
C VAL A 288 12.66 7.03 -10.42
N MET A 289 12.05 8.08 -10.96
CA MET A 289 11.63 8.14 -12.37
C MET A 289 12.82 8.08 -13.34
N GLN A 290 13.93 8.73 -12.98
CA GLN A 290 15.12 8.78 -13.83
C GLN A 290 15.96 7.50 -13.75
N ASN A 291 16.23 7.02 -12.54
CA ASN A 291 17.20 5.93 -12.33
C ASN A 291 16.54 4.55 -12.23
N GLY A 292 15.21 4.50 -12.08
CA GLY A 292 14.44 3.28 -11.85
C GLY A 292 14.49 2.80 -10.41
N VAL A 293 13.49 2.03 -10.00
CA VAL A 293 13.41 1.46 -8.63
C VAL A 293 14.65 0.62 -8.29
N GLY A 294 15.17 -0.10 -9.30
CA GLY A 294 16.29 -1.01 -9.14
C GLY A 294 17.62 -0.36 -8.77
N ALA A 295 17.81 0.94 -9.04
CA ALA A 295 19.01 1.67 -8.64
C ALA A 295 19.13 1.82 -7.11
N TYR A 296 18.01 1.71 -6.40
CA TYR A 296 17.91 1.87 -4.95
C TYR A 296 17.74 0.54 -4.20
N LEU A 297 17.81 -0.59 -4.90
CA LEU A 297 17.81 -1.90 -4.28
C LEU A 297 19.26 -2.32 -3.97
N LYS A 298 19.52 -2.63 -2.70
CA LYS A 298 20.84 -3.08 -2.24
C LYS A 298 21.11 -4.52 -2.69
N GLU A 299 22.40 -4.82 -2.81
CA GLU A 299 22.89 -6.17 -3.10
C GLU A 299 22.38 -7.17 -2.04
N VAL A 300 21.72 -8.24 -2.49
CA VAL A 300 21.34 -9.35 -1.61
C VAL A 300 22.55 -10.25 -1.46
N LYS A 301 23.33 -10.02 -0.40
CA LYS A 301 24.43 -10.92 -0.06
C LYS A 301 23.85 -12.22 0.49
N GLU A 302 24.30 -13.35 -0.04
CA GLU A 302 24.01 -14.62 0.64
C GLU A 302 24.53 -14.53 2.08
N PRO A 303 23.78 -15.02 3.08
CA PRO A 303 24.30 -15.11 4.43
C PRO A 303 25.64 -15.85 4.39
N ALA A 304 26.67 -15.30 5.01
CA ALA A 304 27.96 -15.98 5.12
C ALA A 304 27.75 -17.33 5.83
N GLY A 305 27.77 -18.42 5.07
CA GLY A 305 27.61 -19.78 5.57
C GLY A 305 26.20 -20.35 5.39
N LYS A 306 26.03 -21.12 4.30
CA LYS A 306 25.34 -22.41 4.34
C LYS A 306 26.35 -23.48 3.96
#